data_AF-A0A8T0GD82-F1
#
_entry.id   AF-A0A8T0GD82-F1
#
_cell.length_a   1.000
_cell.length_b   1.000
_cell.length_c   1.000
_cell.angle_alpha   90.00
_cell.angle_beta   90.00
_cell.angle_gamma   90.00
#
_symmetry.space_group_name_H-M   'P 1'
#
loop_
_entity.id
_entity.type
_entity.pdbx_description
1 polymer ?
#
loop_
_entity_poly.entity_id
_entity_poly.type
_entity_poly.pdbx_seq_one_letter_code
_entity_poly.pdbx_strand_id
1 'polypeptide(L)'
;MGRVDFIIGLVGALLLAHAAVSTVLYRSALKIREEDFTYPPPQVLVEVALSLALCFWAALKVPGAFLPILPDAKENRVTKLPVNGDFMIFNHRGKIFLPELVEAKFS
;
A
#
# COMPACT_ATOMS: atom_id res chain seq x y z
N MET A 1 -7.27 4.55 2.05
CA MET A 1 -7.32 3.09 2.21
C MET A 1 -8.59 2.59 1.52
N GLY A 2 -8.46 1.89 0.39
CA GLY A 2 -9.61 1.33 -0.30
C GLY A 2 -10.20 0.19 0.54
N ARG A 3 -11.45 0.34 0.99
CA ARG A 3 -12.16 -0.72 1.73
C ARG A 3 -12.17 -2.03 0.94
N VAL A 4 -12.20 -1.93 -0.39
CA VAL A 4 -12.15 -3.05 -1.33
C VAL A 4 -10.80 -3.78 -1.29
N ASP A 5 -9.68 -3.06 -1.33
CA ASP A 5 -8.33 -3.68 -1.31
C ASP A 5 -8.08 -4.48 -0.03
N PHE A 6 -8.61 -3.98 1.10
CA PHE A 6 -8.54 -4.69 2.37
C PHE A 6 -9.39 -5.98 2.36
N ILE A 7 -10.61 -5.93 1.79
CA ILE A 7 -11.47 -7.12 1.64
C ILE A 7 -10.80 -8.15 0.73
N ILE A 8 -10.17 -7.71 -0.37
CA ILE A 8 -9.40 -8.59 -1.27
C ILE A 8 -8.29 -9.30 -0.50
N GLY A 9 -7.55 -8.58 0.35
CA GLY A 9 -6.52 -9.17 1.21
C GLY A 9 -7.07 -10.18 2.21
N LEU A 10 -8.22 -9.89 2.82
CA LEU A 10 -8.89 -10.80 3.76
C LEU A 10 -9.33 -12.10 3.06
N VAL A 11 -9.92 -12.00 1.86
CA VAL A 11 -10.30 -13.16 1.05
C VAL A 11 -9.07 -13.96 0.65
N GLY A 12 -7.99 -13.30 0.23
CA GLY A 12 -6.70 -13.95 -0.07
C GLY A 12 -6.16 -14.73 1.13
N ALA A 13 -6.19 -14.16 2.34
CA ALA A 13 -5.73 -14.82 3.55
C ALA A 13 -6.59 -16.04 3.92
N LEU A 14 -7.91 -15.94 3.77
CA LEU A 14 -8.84 -17.06 4.00
C LEU A 14 -8.61 -18.20 3.01
N LEU A 15 -8.42 -17.89 1.72
CA LEU A 15 -8.09 -18.90 0.70
C LEU A 15 -6.74 -19.56 0.98
N LEU A 16 -5.74 -18.79 1.42
CA LEU A 16 -4.44 -19.33 1.78
C LEU A 16 -4.55 -20.29 2.98
N ALA A 17 -5.35 -19.93 3.99
CA ALA A 17 -5.64 -20.80 5.13
C ALA A 17 -6.37 -22.08 4.70
N HIS A 18 -7.34 -21.97 3.79
CA HIS A 18 -8.06 -23.11 3.22
C HIS A 18 -7.12 -24.05 2.45
N ALA A 19 -6.22 -23.52 1.62
CA ALA A 19 -5.21 -24.30 0.91
C ALA A 19 -4.24 -25.01 1.86
N ALA A 20 -3.86 -24.35 2.97
CA ALA A 20 -3.00 -24.94 3.99
C ALA A 20 -3.69 -26.13 4.67
N VAL A 21 -4.95 -25.97 5.09
CA VAL A 21 -5.75 -27.07 5.67
C VAL A 21 -5.91 -28.21 4.67
N SER A 22 -6.25 -27.91 3.41
CA SER A 22 -6.38 -28.91 2.34
C SER A 22 -5.09 -29.72 2.15
N THR A 23 -3.93 -29.07 2.21
CA THR A 23 -2.62 -29.74 2.13
C THR A 23 -2.38 -30.68 3.31
N VAL A 24 -2.70 -30.23 4.54
CA VAL A 24 -2.56 -31.05 5.76
C VAL A 24 -3.48 -32.27 5.72
N LEU A 25 -4.72 -32.09 5.28
CA LEU A 25 -5.69 -33.18 5.13
C LEU A 25 -5.25 -34.18 4.07
N TYR A 26 -4.78 -33.69 2.91
CA TYR A 26 -4.25 -34.56 1.85
C TYR A 26 -3.07 -35.40 2.35
N ARG A 27 -2.11 -34.78 3.04
CA ARG A 27 -0.96 -35.50 3.61
C ARG A 27 -1.38 -36.53 4.65
N SER A 28 -2.39 -36.21 5.45
CA SER A 28 -2.94 -37.14 6.44
C SER A 28 -3.63 -38.34 5.78
N ALA A 29 -4.34 -38.11 4.67
CA ALA A 29 -4.97 -39.17 3.91
C ALA A 29 -3.96 -40.12 3.27
N LEU A 30 -2.87 -39.62 2.69
CA LEU A 30 -1.80 -40.45 2.12
C LEU A 30 -1.14 -41.35 3.18
N LYS A 31 -0.90 -40.81 4.39
CA LYS A 31 -0.36 -41.60 5.51
C LYS A 31 -1.24 -42.79 5.88
N ILE A 32 -2.58 -42.61 5.84
CA ILE A 32 -3.52 -43.70 6.13
C ILE A 32 -3.53 -44.75 5.02
N ARG A 33 -3.26 -44.33 3.78
CA ARG A 33 -3.22 -45.20 2.60
C ARG A 33 -1.88 -45.88 2.35
N GLU A 34 -0.88 -45.60 3.21
CA GLU A 34 0.50 -46.06 3.03
C GLU A 34 1.08 -45.63 1.66
N GLU A 35 0.60 -44.51 1.13
CA GLU A 35 1.07 -43.92 -0.13
C GLU A 35 2.14 -42.84 0.17
N ASP A 36 3.21 -42.81 -0.63
CA ASP A 36 4.26 -41.81 -0.50
C ASP A 36 3.79 -40.42 -0.97
N PHE A 37 4.10 -39.39 -0.19
CA PHE A 37 3.84 -38.02 -0.61
C PHE A 37 4.86 -37.58 -1.66
N THR A 38 4.44 -37.50 -2.92
CA THR A 38 5.26 -36.95 -4.00
C THR A 38 5.03 -35.45 -4.19
N TYR A 39 3.78 -35.04 -4.41
CA TYR A 39 3.39 -33.64 -4.64
C TYR A 39 1.97 -33.37 -4.12
N PRO A 40 1.64 -32.10 -3.78
CA PRO A 40 0.25 -31.70 -3.52
C PRO A 40 -0.62 -31.83 -4.78
N PRO A 41 -1.95 -31.97 -4.62
CA PRO A 41 -2.87 -31.95 -5.76
C PRO A 41 -2.74 -30.64 -6.54
N PRO A 42 -2.82 -30.67 -7.88
CA PRO A 42 -2.68 -29.47 -8.72
C PRO A 42 -3.72 -28.39 -8.40
N GLN A 43 -4.89 -28.77 -7.89
CA GLN A 43 -5.93 -27.85 -7.45
C GLN A 43 -5.45 -26.97 -6.28
N VAL A 44 -4.77 -27.57 -5.31
CA VAL A 44 -4.22 -26.85 -4.15
C VAL A 44 -3.08 -25.92 -4.58
N LEU A 45 -2.26 -26.34 -5.56
CA LEU A 45 -1.22 -25.47 -6.12
C LEU A 45 -1.81 -24.20 -6.77
N VAL A 46 -2.89 -24.35 -7.54
CA VAL A 46 -3.61 -23.21 -8.14
C VAL A 46 -4.23 -22.32 -7.06
N GLU A 47 -4.80 -22.90 -6.01
CA GLU A 47 -5.38 -22.15 -4.89
C GLU A 47 -4.32 -21.33 -4.12
N VAL A 48 -3.15 -21.92 -3.87
CA VAL A 48 -2.00 -21.21 -3.26
C VAL A 48 -1.52 -20.08 -4.17
N ALA A 49 -1.39 -20.31 -5.48
CA ALA A 49 -0.95 -19.27 -6.41
C ALA A 49 -1.94 -18.09 -6.48
N LEU A 50 -3.24 -18.38 -6.53
CA LEU A 50 -4.29 -17.36 -6.54
C LEU A 50 -4.35 -16.59 -5.21
N SER A 51 -4.31 -17.29 -4.07
CA SER A 51 -4.34 -16.64 -2.75
C SER A 51 -3.10 -15.76 -2.53
N LEU A 52 -1.92 -16.20 -2.97
CA LEU A 52 -0.71 -15.39 -2.96
C LEU A 52 -0.87 -14.11 -3.79
N ALA A 53 -1.41 -14.20 -5.01
CA ALA A 53 -1.63 -13.04 -5.87
C ALA A 53 -2.59 -12.02 -5.23
N LEU A 54 -3.67 -12.49 -4.58
CA LEU A 54 -4.62 -11.63 -3.88
C LEU A 54 -3.99 -10.95 -2.64
N CYS A 55 -3.26 -11.72 -1.83
CA CYS A 55 -2.53 -11.18 -0.69
C CYS A 55 -1.48 -10.15 -1.10
N PHE A 56 -0.75 -10.43 -2.18
CA PHE A 56 0.26 -9.52 -2.73
C PHE A 56 -0.37 -8.22 -3.24
N TRP A 57 -1.50 -8.31 -3.95
CA TRP A 57 -2.25 -7.13 -4.39
C TRP A 57 -2.64 -6.23 -3.21
N ALA A 58 -3.22 -6.83 -2.16
CA ALA A 58 -3.62 -6.10 -0.97
C ALA A 58 -2.41 -5.49 -0.25
N ALA A 59 -1.30 -6.22 -0.13
CA ALA A 59 -0.07 -5.72 0.50
C ALA A 59 0.48 -4.46 -0.19
N LEU A 60 0.32 -4.34 -1.51
CA LEU A 60 0.77 -3.16 -2.26
C LEU A 60 -0.20 -1.97 -2.15
N LYS A 61 -1.51 -2.22 -2.02
CA LYS A 61 -2.54 -1.16 -2.07
C LYS A 61 -3.01 -0.68 -0.71
N VAL A 62 -3.04 -1.55 0.30
CA VAL A 62 -3.55 -1.24 1.63
C VAL A 62 -2.71 -0.19 2.37
N PRO A 63 -1.36 -0.21 2.36
CA PRO A 63 -0.54 0.79 3.06
C PRO A 63 -0.75 2.23 2.57
N GLY A 64 -1.33 2.41 1.38
CA GLY A 64 -1.62 3.72 0.79
C GLY A 64 -0.52 4.21 -0.14
N ALA A 65 -0.70 5.43 -0.63
CA ALA A 65 0.25 6.07 -1.54
C ALA A 65 1.41 6.71 -0.77
N PHE A 66 2.55 6.83 -1.45
CA PHE A 66 3.66 7.63 -0.96
C PHE A 66 3.27 9.11 -0.85
N LEU A 67 3.74 9.76 0.20
CA LEU A 67 3.58 11.20 0.39
C LEU A 67 4.77 11.95 -0.24
N PRO A 68 4.55 13.18 -0.76
CA PRO A 68 5.62 13.96 -1.35
C PRO A 68 6.61 14.44 -0.29
N ILE A 69 7.90 14.34 -0.60
CA ILE A 69 9.00 14.81 0.27
C ILE A 69 9.14 16.34 0.19
N LEU A 70 8.76 16.94 -0.94
CA LEU A 70 8.93 18.37 -1.16
C LEU A 70 8.06 19.18 -0.18
N PRO A 71 8.64 20.14 0.58
CA PRO A 71 7.89 20.93 1.56
C PRO A 71 6.72 21.72 0.96
N ASP A 72 6.90 22.22 -0.26
CA ASP A 72 5.93 23.05 -0.95
C ASP A 72 4.97 22.25 -1.86
N ALA A 73 4.99 20.91 -1.75
CA ALA A 73 4.04 20.09 -2.48
C ALA A 73 2.61 20.42 -2.02
N LYS A 74 1.67 20.47 -2.98
CA LYS A 74 0.25 20.76 -2.71
C LYS A 74 -0.37 19.81 -1.67
N GLU A 75 0.15 18.61 -1.48
CA GLU A 75 -0.39 17.66 -0.50
C GLU A 75 0.22 17.85 0.91
N ASN A 76 1.33 18.59 1.01
CA ASN A 76 2.02 18.83 2.26
C ASN A 76 1.29 19.93 3.06
N ARG A 77 1.00 19.63 4.33
CA ARG A 77 0.26 20.53 5.22
C ARG A 77 1.16 21.54 5.93
N VAL A 78 2.45 21.25 6.05
CA VAL A 78 3.40 22.03 6.88
C VAL A 78 3.57 23.47 6.35
N THR A 79 3.49 23.66 5.04
CA THR A 79 3.56 24.97 4.35
C THR A 79 2.21 25.64 4.17
N LYS A 80 1.10 24.95 4.47
CA LYS A 80 -0.28 25.47 4.34
C LYS A 80 -0.83 26.07 5.63
N LEU A 81 0.03 26.58 6.50
CA LEU A 81 -0.47 27.38 7.61
C LEU A 81 -1.10 28.65 7.01
N PRO A 82 -2.33 29.02 7.40
CA PRO A 82 -2.92 30.26 6.93
C PRO A 82 -1.98 31.40 7.31
N VAL A 83 -1.74 32.31 6.35
CA VAL A 83 -1.00 33.53 6.64
C VAL A 83 -1.75 34.24 7.77
N ASN A 84 -1.02 34.55 8.85
CA ASN A 84 -1.53 35.40 9.92
C ASN A 84 -1.64 36.83 9.38
N GLY A 85 -2.71 37.10 8.64
CA GLY A 85 -2.93 38.37 7.94
C GLY A 85 -2.87 39.58 8.87
N ASP A 86 -3.38 39.41 10.09
CA ASP A 86 -3.41 40.45 11.14
C ASP A 86 -2.02 40.82 11.68
N PHE A 87 -1.00 39.98 11.44
CA PHE A 87 0.36 40.16 11.96
C PHE A 87 1.42 40.22 10.84
N MET A 88 1.02 40.59 9.62
CA MET A 88 1.99 40.73 8.52
C MET A 88 2.97 41.88 8.76
N ILE A 89 4.27 41.58 8.68
CA ILE A 89 5.37 42.56 8.80
C ILE A 89 6.08 42.67 7.45
N PHE A 90 6.11 43.87 6.88
CA PHE A 90 6.74 44.12 5.57
C PHE A 90 8.25 44.34 5.62
N ASN A 91 8.84 44.43 6.82
CA ASN A 91 10.29 44.55 7.00
C ASN A 91 10.95 43.16 7.05
N HIS A 92 11.06 42.49 5.90
CA HIS A 92 11.69 41.18 5.76
C HIS A 92 12.70 41.16 4.61
N ARG A 93 13.57 40.14 4.59
CA ARG A 93 14.64 39.99 3.58
C ARG A 93 14.12 39.85 2.14
N GLY A 94 12.84 39.51 1.98
CA GLY A 94 12.12 39.49 0.70
C GLY A 94 12.15 40.83 -0.04
N LYS A 95 12.22 41.96 0.69
CA LYS A 95 12.31 43.31 0.13
C LYS A 95 13.55 43.55 -0.75
N ILE A 96 14.58 42.72 -0.60
CA ILE A 96 15.84 42.84 -1.35
C ILE A 96 15.71 42.21 -2.75
N PHE A 97 14.74 41.31 -2.97
CA PHE A 97 14.51 40.69 -4.25
C PHE A 97 13.67 41.60 -5.15
N LEU A 98 14.13 41.82 -6.39
CA LEU A 98 13.43 42.62 -7.38
C LEU A 98 12.10 41.94 -7.79
N PRO A 99 11.00 42.68 -7.99
CA PRO A 99 9.69 42.11 -8.34
C PRO A 99 9.72 41.19 -9.57
N GLU A 100 10.47 41.56 -10.61
CA GLU A 100 10.59 40.79 -11.87
C GLU A 100 11.28 39.43 -11.69
N LEU A 101 12.17 39.28 -10.72
CA LEU A 101 12.86 38.00 -10.44
C LEU A 101 12.03 37.05 -9.57
N VAL A 102 11.03 37.58 -8.88
CA VAL A 102 10.13 36.80 -8.02
C VAL A 102 9.03 36.15 -8.88
N GLU A 103 8.40 36.88 -9.81
CA GLU A 103 7.37 36.30 -10.70
C GLU A 103 7.90 35.19 -11.61
N ALA A 104 9.14 35.30 -12.11
CA ALA A 104 9.74 34.31 -13.01
C ALA A 104 10.02 32.93 -12.38
N LYS A 105 9.97 32.81 -11.04
CA LYS A 105 10.27 31.56 -10.31
C LYS A 105 9.04 30.87 -9.73
N PHE A 106 7.87 31.52 -9.78
CA PHE A 106 6.60 31.01 -9.23
C PHE A 106 5.49 30.86 -10.29
N SER A 107 5.83 30.97 -11.58
CA SER A 107 5.02 30.45 -12.71
C SER A 107 5.56 29.10 -13.18
#